data_AF-A0A3M0Z4U1-F1
#
_entry.id   AF-A0A3M0Z4U1-F1
#
_cell.length_a   1.000
_cell.length_b   1.000
_cell.length_c   1.000
_cell.angle_alpha   90.00
_cell.angle_beta   90.00
_cell.angle_gamma   90.00
#
_symmetry.space_group_name_H-M   'P 1'
#
loop_
_entity.id
_entity.type
_entity.pdbx_description
1 polymer ?
#
loop_
_entity_poly.entity_id
_entity_poly.type
_entity_poly.pdbx_seq_one_letter_code
_entity_poly.pdbx_strand_id
1 'polypeptide(L)' 'RRPPKMIEMRLVEGPFRHLQGFWRFEPVGEGGCRVSLDLEFEFASRLMGLALGPVFHQIANTLVEAFSQRAAQVYGRR' A
#
# COMPACT_ATOMS: atom_id res chain seq x y z
N ARG A 1 20.99 3.25 -13.97
CA ARG A 1 19.97 2.22 -13.63
C ARG A 1 18.61 2.92 -13.59
N ARG A 2 17.56 2.40 -14.22
CA ARG A 2 16.21 2.99 -14.10
C ARG A 2 15.65 2.64 -12.71
N PRO A 3 14.99 3.55 -11.99
CA PRO A 3 14.37 3.23 -10.71
C PRO A 3 13.23 2.21 -10.93
N PRO A 4 13.00 1.30 -9.96
CA PRO A 4 11.87 0.37 -10.03
C PRO A 4 10.56 1.16 -9.99
N LYS A 5 9.60 0.78 -10.84
CA LYS A 5 8.30 1.45 -10.96
C LYS A 5 7.19 0.81 -10.12
N MET A 6 7.46 -0.37 -9.56
CA MET A 6 6.44 -1.18 -8.90
C MET A 6 7.05 -2.10 -7.84
N ILE A 7 6.29 -2.39 -6.79
CA ILE A 7 6.51 -3.52 -5.87
C ILE A 7 5.25 -4.36 -5.86
N GLU A 8 5.40 -5.67 -6.08
CA GLU A 8 4.31 -6.64 -5.97
C GLU A 8 4.27 -7.21 -4.55
N MET A 9 3.07 -7.34 -4.00
CA MET A 9 2.79 -7.93 -2.69
C MET A 9 1.89 -9.14 -2.88
N ARG A 10 2.21 -10.21 -2.17
CA ARG A 10 1.40 -11.43 -2.09
C ARG A 10 1.24 -11.83 -0.64
N LEU A 11 0.09 -12.40 -0.31
CA LEU A 11 -0.16 -12.99 1.00
C LEU A 11 0.90 -14.05 1.31
N VAL A 12 1.56 -13.88 2.45
CA VAL A 12 2.37 -14.95 3.06
C VAL A 12 1.57 -15.60 4.18
N GLU A 13 1.05 -14.77 5.09
CA GLU A 13 0.21 -15.18 6.22
C GLU A 13 -0.73 -14.02 6.59
N GLY A 14 -1.91 -14.34 7.17
CA GLY A 14 -2.82 -13.33 7.71
C GLY A 14 -4.29 -13.80 7.72
N PRO A 15 -5.22 -12.93 8.17
CA PRO A 15 -6.64 -13.23 8.24
C PRO A 15 -7.35 -13.19 6.86
N PHE A 16 -6.59 -13.44 5.79
CA PHE A 16 -7.04 -13.34 4.41
C PHE A 16 -7.00 -14.71 3.75
N ARG A 17 -8.02 -15.01 2.95
CA ARG A 17 -7.98 -16.11 1.97
C ARG A 17 -7.15 -15.71 0.75
N HIS A 18 -7.25 -14.45 0.38
CA HIS A 18 -6.50 -13.85 -0.71
C HIS A 18 -6.07 -12.44 -0.31
N LEU A 19 -4.83 -12.07 -0.61
CA LEU A 19 -4.35 -10.71 -0.54
C LEU A 19 -3.26 -10.54 -1.60
N GLN A 20 -3.46 -9.60 -2.50
CA GLN A 20 -2.46 -9.16 -3.46
C GLN A 20 -2.43 -7.63 -3.49
N GLY A 21 -1.27 -7.10 -3.80
CA GLY A 21 -1.09 -5.65 -3.83
C GLY A 21 -0.01 -5.20 -4.78
N PHE A 22 -0.14 -3.98 -5.25
CA PHE A 22 0.84 -3.33 -6.08
C PHE A 22 1.09 -1.93 -5.55
N TRP A 23 2.33 -1.68 -5.12
CA TRP A 23 2.81 -0.31 -5.01
C TRP A 23 3.22 0.16 -6.39
N ARG A 24 2.82 1.37 -6.77
CA ARG A 24 3.19 2.00 -8.04
C ARG A 24 3.85 3.35 -7.77
N PHE A 25 4.91 3.63 -8.52
CA PHE A 25 5.69 4.86 -8.42
C PHE A 25 5.70 5.56 -9.78
N GLU A 26 4.93 6.63 -9.87
CA GLU A 26 4.76 7.39 -11.11
C GLU A 26 5.43 8.76 -10.98
N PRO A 27 6.36 9.13 -11.88
CA PRO A 27 6.90 10.48 -11.91
C PRO A 27 5.78 11.50 -12.18
N VAL A 28 5.80 12.62 -11.46
CA VAL A 28 4.86 13.74 -11.66
C VAL A 28 5.67 15.03 -11.75
N GLY A 29 5.68 15.64 -12.94
CA GLY A 29 6.48 16.84 -13.21
C GLY A 29 7.98 16.59 -13.09
N GLU A 30 8.74 17.63 -12.76
CA GLU A 30 10.22 17.58 -12.75
C GLU A 30 10.84 17.07 -11.44
N GLY A 31 10.05 16.88 -10.39
CA GLY A 31 10.58 16.47 -9.08
C GLY A 31 9.60 15.72 -8.17
N GLY A 32 8.36 15.52 -8.61
CA GLY A 32 7.35 14.81 -7.85
C GLY A 32 7.30 13.33 -8.20
N CYS A 33 6.78 12.54 -7.26
CA CYS A 33 6.39 11.17 -7.51
C CYS A 33 5.04 10.92 -6.83
N ARG A 34 4.09 10.38 -7.59
CA ARG A 34 2.86 9.83 -7.04
C ARG A 34 3.14 8.40 -6.62
N VAL A 35 2.82 8.12 -5.36
CA VAL A 35 2.84 6.79 -4.79
C VAL A 35 1.40 6.32 -4.65
N SER A 36 1.09 5.17 -5.23
CA SER A 36 -0.22 4.54 -5.13
C SER A 36 -0.08 3.11 -4.61
N LEU A 37 -1.07 2.67 -3.84
CA LEU A 37 -1.20 1.30 -3.38
C LEU A 37 -2.55 0.75 -3.86
N ASP A 38 -2.50 -0.24 -4.75
CA ASP A 38 -3.65 -1.02 -5.16
C ASP A 38 -3.68 -2.31 -4.34
N LEU A 39 -4.79 -2.60 -3.67
CA LEU A 39 -4.98 -3.83 -2.89
C LEU A 39 -6.24 -4.55 -3.33
N GLU A 40 -6.10 -5.86 -3.53
CA GLU A 40 -7.23 -6.78 -3.71
C GLU A 40 -7.12 -7.88 -2.66
N PHE A 41 -8.23 -8.15 -1.97
CA PHE A 41 -8.23 -9.08 -0.86
C PHE A 41 -9.58 -9.74 -0.64
N GLU A 42 -9.53 -10.89 0.02
CA GLU A 42 -10.68 -11.61 0.53
C GLU A 42 -10.37 -12.06 1.96
N PHE A 43 -11.24 -11.76 2.92
CA PHE A 43 -11.08 -12.25 4.29
C PHE A 43 -11.32 -13.76 4.38
N ALA A 44 -10.58 -14.41 5.29
CA ALA A 44 -10.67 -15.85 5.49
C ALA A 44 -11.99 -16.29 6.16
N SER A 45 -12.63 -15.40 6.91
CA SER A 45 -13.93 -15.66 7.52
C SER A 45 -14.83 -14.42 7.54
N ARG A 46 -16.14 -14.67 7.62
CA ARG A 46 -17.15 -13.60 7.73
C ARG A 46 -16.98 -12.76 8.99
N LEU A 47 -16.56 -13.38 10.10
CA LEU A 47 -16.29 -12.68 11.36
C LEU A 47 -15.14 -11.67 11.19
N MET A 48 -14.05 -12.06 10.54
CA MET A 48 -12.95 -11.14 10.24
C MET A 48 -13.40 -10.01 9.31
N GLY A 49 -14.21 -10.33 8.30
CA GLY A 49 -14.81 -9.31 7.43
C GLY A 49 -15.68 -8.29 8.18
N LEU A 50 -16.43 -8.71 9.19
CA LEU A 50 -17.23 -7.80 10.02
C LEU A 50 -16.36 -6.97 10.98
N ALA A 51 -15.32 -7.57 11.55
CA ALA A 51 -14.43 -6.88 12.49
C ALA A 51 -13.54 -5.83 11.81
N LEU A 52 -12.98 -6.16 10.63
CA LEU A 52 -11.98 -5.33 9.96
C LEU A 52 -12.49 -4.60 8.72
N GLY A 53 -13.56 -5.08 8.09
CA GLY A 53 -14.12 -4.49 6.87
C GLY A 53 -14.36 -2.97 6.98
N PRO A 54 -14.99 -2.46 8.05
CA PRO A 54 -15.25 -1.02 8.19
C PRO A 54 -13.98 -0.15 8.23
N VAL A 55 -12.86 -0.69 8.72
CA VAL A 55 -11.61 0.07 8.91
C VAL A 55 -10.55 -0.23 7.86
N PHE A 56 -10.73 -1.26 7.03
CA PHE A 56 -9.69 -1.72 6.12
C PHE A 56 -9.26 -0.65 5.11
N HIS A 57 -10.21 0.14 4.60
CA HIS A 57 -9.89 1.27 3.71
C HIS A 57 -9.01 2.32 4.40
N GLN A 58 -9.26 2.58 5.69
CA GLN A 58 -8.43 3.49 6.47
C GLN A 58 -7.02 2.93 6.67
N ILE A 59 -6.89 1.62 6.92
CA ILE A 59 -5.58 0.95 7.03
C ILE A 59 -4.78 1.14 5.73
N ALA A 60 -5.39 0.92 4.56
CA ALA A 60 -4.71 1.12 3.28
C ALA A 60 -4.21 2.57 3.09
N ASN A 61 -5.03 3.56 3.46
CA ASN A 61 -4.62 4.98 3.42
C ASN A 61 -3.46 5.26 4.38
N THR A 62 -3.50 4.71 5.60
CA THR A 62 -2.42 4.85 6.57
C THR A 62 -1.10 4.24 6.06
N LEU A 63 -1.14 3.17 5.25
CA LEU A 63 0.07 2.62 4.63
C LEU A 63 0.70 3.60 3.63
N VAL A 64 -0.11 4.24 2.77
CA VAL A 64 0.38 5.23 1.79
C VAL A 64 0.97 6.45 2.52
N GLU A 65 0.30 6.90 3.57
CA GLU A 65 0.77 8.00 4.40
C GLU A 65 2.09 7.65 5.11
N ALA A 66 2.16 6.49 5.78
CA ALA A 66 3.37 6.03 6.46
C ALA A 66 4.55 5.86 5.49
N PHE A 67 4.31 5.36 4.28
CA PHE A 67 5.32 5.27 3.23
C PHE A 67 5.87 6.65 2.87
N SER A 68 4.97 7.62 2.65
CA SER A 68 5.32 8.99 2.26
C SER A 68 6.07 9.72 3.37
N GLN A 69 5.62 9.55 4.62
CA GLN A 69 6.30 10.07 5.81
C GLN A 69 7.71 9.48 5.95
N ARG A 70 7.86 8.16 5.74
CA ARG A 70 9.17 7.51 5.80
C ARG A 70 10.11 8.00 4.71
N ALA A 71 9.61 8.20 3.49
CA ALA A 71 10.39 8.79 2.40
C ALA A 71 10.89 10.19 2.77
N ALA A 72 10.03 11.04 3.35
CA ALA A 72 10.40 12.37 3.82
C ALA A 72 11.46 12.33 4.95
N GLN A 73 11.41 11.34 5.84
CA GLN A 73 12.42 11.17 6.90
C GLN A 73 13.79 10.75 6.34
N VAL A 74 13.82 9.85 5.35
CA VAL A 74 15.06 9.29 4.79
C VAL A 74 15.71 10.25 3.79
N TYR A 75 14.91 10.92 2.96
CA TYR A 75 15.38 11.72 1.83
C TYR A 75 15.18 13.24 2.02
N GLY A 76 14.55 13.66 3.11
CA GLY A 76 14.16 15.04 3.36
C GLY A 76 12.84 15.42 2.69
N ARG A 77 12.24 16.53 3.14
CA ARG A 77 11.17 17.21 2.39
C ARG A 77 11.85 18.08 1.33
N ARG A 78 11.56 17.85 0.06
CA ARG A 78 11.88 18.79 -1.01
C ARG A 78 10.74 19.77 -1.19
#